data_AF-A0A9Q3JRG6-F1
#
_entry.id   AF-A0A9Q3JRG6-F1
#
_cell.length_a   1.000
_cell.length_b   1.000
_cell.length_c   1.000
_cell.angle_alpha   90.00
_cell.angle_beta   90.00
_cell.angle_gamma   90.00
#
_symmetry.space_group_name_H-M   'P 1'
#
loop_
_entity.id
_entity.type
_entity.pdbx_description
1 polymer ?
#
loop_
_entity_poly.entity_id
_entity_poly.type
_entity_poly.pdbx_seq_one_letter_code
_entity_poly.pdbx_strand_id
1 'polypeptide(L)'
;MSTLLTQRSQTTRKVFFLPLQIKNVHVHYEDKISVPGHAFSIGLSLAELSVVSTNENCCKSFIVESNAGIHKLTSLDLLAIYFNTKSISLFHITPEKFQKCFTKMISQSKNSNSKAGMLLDNQYILNTVSGDGKLLLCKHPTKYLAKINYQLTLSELGFLIDAGQYRDTLSCLYLFHFYKKCQELLRSHPGDTSAIKNKLRALWSFAIAATQHEVHQRAYKWTWDCFCQQRDDHKLYIRLFQVAQLGTLALNFVSI
;
A
#
# COMPACT_ATOMS: atom_id res chain seq x y z
N MET A 1 -15.29 26.22 15.32
CA MET A 1 -15.01 24.76 15.25
C MET A 1 -16.18 23.93 14.68
N SER A 2 -17.45 24.31 14.89
CA SER A 2 -18.60 23.55 14.36
C SER A 2 -18.67 23.52 12.83
N THR A 3 -18.41 24.63 12.14
CA THR A 3 -18.41 24.71 10.66
C THR A 3 -17.40 23.78 9.99
N LEU A 4 -16.21 23.60 10.58
CA LEU A 4 -15.19 22.69 10.06
C LEU A 4 -15.57 21.22 10.28
N LEU A 5 -16.23 20.89 11.40
CA LEU A 5 -16.73 19.55 11.67
C LEU A 5 -17.91 19.20 10.74
N THR A 6 -18.81 20.16 10.48
CA THR A 6 -19.92 20.00 9.53
C THR A 6 -19.42 19.89 8.08
N GLN A 7 -18.41 20.67 7.67
CA GLN A 7 -17.78 20.50 6.36
C GLN A 7 -17.04 19.16 6.23
N ARG A 8 -16.35 18.71 7.30
CA ARG A 8 -15.72 17.39 7.34
C ARG A 8 -16.73 16.25 7.25
N SER A 9 -17.87 16.35 7.92
CA SER A 9 -18.92 15.33 7.86
C SER A 9 -19.61 15.27 6.49
N GLN A 10 -19.81 16.41 5.83
CA GLN A 10 -20.39 16.46 4.48
C GLN A 10 -19.42 15.93 3.40
N THR A 11 -18.14 16.27 3.50
CA THR A 11 -17.12 15.79 2.56
C THR A 11 -16.88 14.29 2.71
N THR A 12 -16.76 13.79 3.94
CA THR A 12 -16.69 12.33 4.17
C THR A 12 -17.93 11.63 3.64
N ARG A 13 -19.14 12.13 3.93
CA ARG A 13 -20.39 11.54 3.43
C ARG A 13 -20.41 11.45 1.90
N LYS A 14 -19.97 12.50 1.18
CA LYS A 14 -19.89 12.47 -0.29
C LYS A 14 -18.89 11.44 -0.80
N VAL A 15 -17.68 11.38 -0.26
CA VAL A 15 -16.64 10.43 -0.69
C VAL A 15 -17.08 8.97 -0.52
N PHE A 16 -17.83 8.66 0.54
CA PHE A 16 -18.27 7.29 0.78
C PHE A 16 -19.29 6.78 -0.25
N PHE A 17 -20.05 7.64 -0.92
CA PHE A 17 -21.15 7.20 -1.78
C PHE A 17 -20.89 7.32 -3.28
N LEU A 18 -19.81 7.98 -3.70
CA LEU A 18 -19.51 8.18 -5.10
C LEU A 18 -19.16 6.86 -5.82
N PRO A 19 -19.76 6.58 -6.99
CA PRO A 19 -19.28 5.52 -7.86
C PRO A 19 -17.91 5.89 -8.42
N LEU A 20 -17.01 4.93 -8.45
CA LEU A 20 -15.64 5.08 -8.93
C LEU A 20 -15.43 4.10 -10.09
N GLN A 21 -14.92 4.58 -11.22
CA GLN A 21 -14.53 3.73 -12.34
C GLN A 21 -13.15 4.17 -12.81
N ILE A 22 -12.17 3.29 -12.69
CA ILE A 22 -10.80 3.52 -13.11
C ILE A 22 -10.48 2.53 -14.21
N LYS A 23 -9.97 3.02 -15.35
CA LYS A 23 -9.64 2.19 -16.52
C LYS A 23 -8.18 2.34 -16.89
N ASN A 24 -7.63 1.29 -17.51
CA ASN A 24 -6.28 1.25 -18.05
C ASN A 24 -5.23 1.66 -17.02
N VAL A 25 -5.30 1.05 -15.83
CA VAL A 25 -4.30 1.25 -14.80
C VAL A 25 -3.11 0.38 -15.12
N HIS A 26 -1.94 1.00 -15.18
CA HIS A 26 -0.69 0.31 -15.33
C HIS A 26 0.34 0.96 -14.42
N VAL A 27 0.91 0.15 -13.53
CA VAL A 27 1.98 0.55 -12.64
C VAL A 27 3.21 -0.23 -13.07
N HIS A 28 4.29 0.48 -13.37
CA HIS A 28 5.54 -0.11 -13.79
C HIS A 28 6.66 0.36 -12.88
N TYR A 29 7.38 -0.60 -12.33
CA TYR A 29 8.55 -0.40 -11.50
C TYR A 29 9.75 -1.00 -12.22
N GLU A 30 10.80 -0.19 -12.40
CA GLU A 30 12.07 -0.64 -12.94
C GLU A 30 13.14 -0.55 -11.86
N ASP A 31 13.97 -1.58 -11.79
CA ASP A 31 15.12 -1.61 -10.90
C ASP A 31 16.38 -2.01 -11.67
N LYS A 32 17.40 -1.15 -11.58
CA LYS A 32 18.76 -1.38 -12.09
C LYS A 32 19.81 -1.45 -10.99
N ILE A 33 19.42 -1.12 -9.76
CA ILE A 33 20.33 -0.87 -8.64
C ILE A 33 20.45 -2.12 -7.78
N SER A 34 19.36 -2.88 -7.59
CA SER A 34 19.34 -4.08 -6.74
C SER A 34 20.34 -5.14 -7.14
N VAL A 35 20.45 -5.45 -8.43
CA VAL A 35 21.36 -6.47 -8.93
C VAL A 35 22.23 -5.85 -10.03
N PRO A 36 23.51 -5.55 -9.74
CA PRO A 36 24.42 -5.02 -10.74
C PRO A 36 24.50 -5.96 -11.95
N GLY A 37 24.23 -5.43 -13.14
CA GLY A 37 24.22 -6.21 -14.39
C GLY A 37 22.94 -7.02 -14.64
N HIS A 38 21.95 -6.98 -13.74
CA HIS A 38 20.64 -7.61 -13.94
C HIS A 38 19.50 -6.64 -13.64
N ALA A 39 19.13 -5.84 -14.65
CA ALA A 39 17.95 -5.00 -14.55
C ALA A 39 16.68 -5.86 -14.64
N PHE A 40 15.70 -5.59 -13.78
CA PHE A 40 14.39 -6.22 -13.84
C PHE A 40 13.30 -5.18 -13.77
N SER A 41 12.10 -5.56 -14.19
CA SER A 41 10.92 -4.73 -14.06
C SER A 41 9.72 -5.53 -13.56
N ILE A 42 8.97 -4.90 -12.68
CA ILE A 42 7.75 -5.44 -12.11
C ILE A 42 6.63 -4.52 -12.54
N GLY A 43 5.51 -5.07 -12.99
CA GLY A 43 4.35 -4.25 -13.26
C GLY A 43 3.04 -4.93 -12.93
N LEU A 44 2.06 -4.06 -12.67
CA LEU A 44 0.68 -4.42 -12.44
C LEU A 44 -0.15 -3.75 -13.52
N SER A 45 -0.91 -4.53 -14.27
CA SER A 45 -1.85 -4.05 -15.26
C SER A 45 -3.27 -4.40 -14.84
N LEU A 46 -4.19 -3.46 -15.03
CA LEU A 46 -5.60 -3.62 -14.74
C LEU A 46 -6.41 -2.89 -15.81
N ALA A 47 -7.29 -3.62 -16.49
CA ALA A 47 -8.11 -3.04 -17.54
C ALA A 47 -9.19 -2.14 -16.95
N GLU A 48 -9.92 -2.62 -15.94
CA GLU A 48 -10.99 -1.86 -15.31
C GLU A 48 -11.17 -2.23 -13.83
N LEU A 49 -11.34 -1.20 -13.00
CA LEU A 49 -11.81 -1.30 -11.62
C LEU A 49 -13.06 -0.42 -11.49
N SER A 50 -14.20 -1.03 -11.21
CA SER A 50 -15.41 -0.29 -10.90
C SER A 50 -15.86 -0.56 -9.47
N VAL A 51 -16.34 0.48 -8.79
CA VAL A 51 -16.90 0.42 -7.45
C VAL A 51 -18.20 1.20 -7.47
N VAL A 52 -19.31 0.49 -7.24
CA VAL A 52 -20.66 1.06 -7.29
C VAL A 52 -21.36 0.77 -5.97
N SER A 53 -22.01 1.78 -5.39
CA SER A 53 -22.85 1.60 -4.21
C SER A 53 -24.09 0.77 -4.58
N THR A 54 -24.42 -0.24 -3.77
CA THR A 54 -25.54 -1.17 -4.02
C THR A 54 -26.47 -1.25 -2.82
N ASN A 55 -27.66 -1.84 -3.00
CA ASN A 55 -28.54 -2.20 -1.88
C ASN A 55 -28.12 -3.55 -1.25
N GLU A 56 -28.83 -3.96 -0.19
CA GLU A 56 -28.59 -5.22 0.53
C GLU A 56 -28.67 -6.46 -0.38
N ASN A 57 -29.47 -6.38 -1.45
CA ASN A 57 -29.65 -7.45 -2.44
C ASN A 57 -28.60 -7.43 -3.57
N CYS A 58 -27.51 -6.65 -3.42
CA CYS A 58 -26.43 -6.51 -4.41
C CYS A 58 -26.90 -6.01 -5.80
N CYS A 59 -28.06 -5.34 -5.87
CA CYS A 59 -28.54 -4.69 -7.09
C CYS A 59 -28.05 -3.24 -7.15
N LYS A 60 -27.73 -2.76 -8.35
CA LYS A 60 -27.36 -1.36 -8.60
C LYS A 60 -28.57 -0.48 -8.31
N SER A 61 -28.53 0.30 -7.23
CA SER A 61 -29.60 1.22 -6.85
C SER A 61 -29.01 2.52 -6.31
N PHE A 62 -29.67 3.64 -6.59
CA PHE A 62 -29.32 4.93 -5.99
C PHE A 62 -29.72 4.91 -4.51
N ILE A 63 -28.71 4.69 -3.66
CA ILE A 63 -28.61 4.80 -2.20
C ILE A 63 -29.93 4.84 -1.41
N VAL A 64 -30.16 3.81 -0.59
CA VAL A 64 -30.85 3.96 0.70
C VAL A 64 -29.79 3.70 1.77
N GLU A 65 -29.56 4.64 2.68
CA GLU A 65 -28.80 4.34 3.90
C GLU A 65 -29.60 3.30 4.68
N SER A 66 -29.16 2.04 4.67
CA SER A 66 -29.76 1.04 5.53
C SER A 66 -29.13 1.10 6.92
N ASN A 67 -29.89 0.66 7.93
CA ASN A 67 -29.41 0.61 9.32
C ASN A 67 -28.22 -0.37 9.48
N ALA A 68 -28.01 -1.28 8.53
CA ALA A 68 -26.98 -2.33 8.57
C ALA A 68 -25.59 -1.85 8.10
N GLY A 69 -25.50 -0.88 7.19
CA GLY A 69 -24.22 -0.37 6.70
C GLY A 69 -24.25 0.12 5.24
N ILE A 70 -23.07 0.39 4.69
CA ILE A 70 -22.89 0.81 3.30
C ILE A 70 -22.41 -0.40 2.51
N HIS A 71 -23.17 -0.79 1.48
CA HIS A 71 -22.80 -1.86 0.57
C HIS A 71 -22.19 -1.28 -0.71
N LYS A 72 -21.02 -1.78 -1.10
CA LYS A 72 -20.39 -1.48 -2.39
C LYS A 72 -20.09 -2.78 -3.13
N LEU A 73 -20.40 -2.78 -4.41
CA LEU A 73 -20.02 -3.84 -5.33
C LEU A 73 -18.81 -3.34 -6.12
N THR A 74 -17.77 -4.16 -6.14
CA THR A 74 -16.53 -3.92 -6.85
C THR A 74 -16.43 -4.92 -7.99
N SER A 75 -16.10 -4.47 -9.20
CA SER A 75 -15.79 -5.33 -10.33
C SER A 75 -14.35 -5.08 -10.72
N LEU A 76 -13.57 -6.14 -10.87
CA LEU A 76 -12.17 -6.13 -11.23
C LEU A 76 -12.00 -6.90 -12.54
N ASP A 77 -11.55 -6.21 -13.59
CA ASP A 77 -11.36 -6.82 -14.90
C ASP A 77 -9.89 -6.87 -15.31
N LEU A 78 -9.44 -8.08 -15.65
CA LEU A 78 -8.11 -8.36 -16.22
C LEU A 78 -6.97 -7.76 -15.39
N LEU A 79 -6.94 -8.08 -14.10
CA LEU A 79 -5.79 -7.83 -13.24
C LEU A 79 -4.67 -8.81 -13.63
N ALA A 80 -3.50 -8.30 -13.99
CA ALA A 80 -2.32 -9.09 -14.29
C ALA A 80 -1.11 -8.52 -13.56
N ILE A 81 -0.23 -9.40 -13.08
CA ILE A 81 1.05 -9.01 -12.48
C ILE A 81 2.15 -9.68 -13.28
N TYR A 82 3.10 -8.90 -13.76
CA TYR A 82 4.25 -9.38 -14.51
C TYR A 82 5.55 -8.98 -13.82
N PHE A 83 6.56 -9.84 -13.98
CA PHE A 83 7.91 -9.64 -13.51
C PHE A 83 8.86 -10.07 -14.61
N ASN A 84 9.42 -9.10 -15.32
CA ASN A 84 10.36 -9.34 -16.40
C ASN A 84 11.79 -9.38 -15.86
N THR A 85 12.40 -10.55 -15.94
CA THR A 85 13.83 -10.74 -15.73
C THR A 85 14.60 -10.18 -16.93
N LYS A 86 15.72 -9.45 -16.71
CA LYS A 86 16.51 -8.79 -17.78
C LYS A 86 15.75 -7.76 -18.64
N SER A 87 14.98 -6.88 -18.01
CA SER A 87 14.24 -5.86 -18.77
C SER A 87 15.13 -4.73 -19.27
N ILE A 88 14.93 -4.32 -20.53
CA ILE A 88 15.47 -3.07 -21.06
C ILE A 88 14.71 -1.92 -20.42
N SER A 89 15.43 -0.93 -19.90
CA SER A 89 14.81 0.20 -19.24
C SER A 89 14.17 1.17 -20.21
N LEU A 90 12.93 1.52 -19.89
CA LEU A 90 12.11 2.46 -20.62
C LEU A 90 12.48 3.93 -20.32
N PHE A 91 13.29 4.18 -19.28
CA PHE A 91 13.67 5.53 -18.85
C PHE A 91 14.47 6.32 -19.90
N HIS A 92 15.23 5.64 -20.76
CA HIS A 92 16.08 6.30 -21.77
C HIS A 92 15.38 6.52 -23.12
N ILE A 93 14.07 6.25 -23.21
CA ILE A 93 13.32 6.27 -24.46
C ILE A 93 12.59 7.62 -24.63
N THR A 94 12.45 8.08 -25.88
CA THR A 94 11.62 9.25 -26.25
C THR A 94 10.20 9.13 -25.67
N PRO A 95 9.59 10.20 -25.13
CA PRO A 95 8.28 10.13 -24.47
C PRO A 95 7.17 9.52 -25.34
N GLU A 96 7.18 9.77 -26.65
CA GLU A 96 6.19 9.18 -27.57
C GLU A 96 6.31 7.66 -27.70
N LYS A 97 7.55 7.15 -27.71
CA LYS A 97 7.83 5.72 -27.74
C LYS A 97 7.52 5.08 -26.38
N PHE A 98 7.81 5.78 -25.28
CA PHE A 98 7.43 5.36 -23.93
C PHE A 98 5.93 5.14 -23.82
N GLN A 99 5.11 6.15 -24.18
CA GLN A 99 3.66 6.04 -24.09
C GLN A 99 3.11 4.89 -24.95
N LYS A 100 3.61 4.72 -26.18
CA LYS A 100 3.23 3.61 -27.06
C LYS A 100 3.59 2.24 -26.47
N CYS A 101 4.80 2.09 -25.92
CA CYS A 101 5.23 0.84 -25.28
C CYS A 101 4.43 0.55 -24.00
N PHE A 102 4.23 1.57 -23.17
CA PHE A 102 3.47 1.47 -21.91
C PHE A 102 2.02 1.09 -22.16
N THR A 103 1.36 1.72 -23.14
CA THR A 103 -0.04 1.42 -23.49
C THR A 103 -0.20 0.01 -24.09
N LYS A 104 0.83 -0.51 -24.76
CA LYS A 104 0.86 -1.88 -25.28
C LYS A 104 1.06 -2.95 -24.19
N MET A 105 1.68 -2.60 -23.06
CA MET A 105 1.83 -3.51 -21.91
C MET A 105 0.53 -3.70 -21.13
N ILE A 106 -0.45 -2.81 -21.31
CA ILE A 106 -1.77 -2.94 -20.70
C ILE A 106 -2.49 -4.10 -21.38
N SER A 107 -2.94 -5.08 -20.60
CA SER A 107 -3.71 -6.21 -21.12
C SER A 107 -5.04 -5.68 -21.68
N GLN A 108 -5.11 -5.50 -23.00
CA GLN A 108 -6.33 -5.05 -23.65
C GLN A 108 -7.33 -6.22 -23.77
N SER A 109 -8.62 -5.87 -23.70
CA SER A 109 -9.77 -6.77 -23.72
C SER A 109 -9.67 -7.91 -24.76
N LYS A 110 -10.28 -9.06 -24.42
CA LYS A 110 -10.38 -10.34 -25.16
C LYS A 110 -10.81 -10.26 -26.65
N ASN A 111 -11.07 -9.08 -27.20
CA ASN A 111 -11.53 -8.87 -28.58
C ASN A 111 -10.42 -8.49 -29.58
N SER A 112 -9.15 -8.32 -29.16
CA SER A 112 -8.06 -8.26 -30.13
C SER A 112 -7.58 -9.67 -30.46
N ASN A 113 -8.20 -10.31 -31.45
CA ASN A 113 -7.67 -11.47 -32.19
C ASN A 113 -6.42 -11.08 -33.01
N SER A 114 -5.50 -10.33 -32.43
CA SER A 114 -4.18 -10.11 -32.99
C SER A 114 -3.20 -10.83 -32.09
N LYS A 115 -2.60 -11.89 -32.65
CA LYS A 115 -1.22 -12.26 -32.38
C LYS A 115 -0.35 -11.02 -32.63
N ALA A 116 -0.37 -10.07 -31.71
CA ALA A 116 0.30 -8.78 -31.84
C ALA A 116 1.76 -8.95 -31.39
N GLY A 117 2.54 -9.57 -32.26
CA GLY A 117 3.98 -9.34 -32.45
C GLY A 117 4.84 -9.16 -31.21
N MET A 118 5.41 -10.26 -30.73
CA MET A 118 6.87 -10.50 -30.67
C MET A 118 7.80 -9.45 -30.01
N LEU A 119 7.31 -8.50 -29.21
CA LEU A 119 8.19 -7.48 -28.61
C LEU A 119 8.10 -7.33 -27.09
N LEU A 120 7.09 -7.85 -26.42
CA LEU A 120 7.00 -7.82 -24.95
C LEU A 120 6.31 -9.09 -24.44
N ASP A 121 7.03 -10.20 -24.49
CA ASP A 121 6.65 -11.42 -23.78
C ASP A 121 6.87 -11.18 -22.29
N ASN A 122 5.92 -10.45 -21.69
CA ASN A 122 5.99 -10.14 -20.27
C ASN A 122 5.85 -11.45 -19.50
N GLN A 123 6.78 -11.73 -18.60
CA GLN A 123 6.75 -12.92 -17.78
C GLN A 123 5.72 -12.71 -16.67
N TYR A 124 4.50 -13.19 -16.87
CA TYR A 124 3.41 -13.03 -15.91
C TYR A 124 3.62 -13.94 -14.69
N ILE A 125 3.63 -13.33 -13.50
CA ILE A 125 3.54 -14.07 -12.23
C ILE A 125 2.10 -14.44 -11.94
N LEU A 126 1.20 -13.49 -12.17
CA LEU A 126 -0.24 -13.67 -12.06
C LEU A 126 -0.84 -13.46 -13.44
N ASN A 127 -1.41 -14.53 -13.99
CA ASN A 127 -2.19 -14.44 -15.22
C ASN A 127 -3.42 -13.54 -15.03
N THR A 128 -3.96 -13.05 -16.14
CA THR A 128 -5.11 -12.14 -16.12
C THR A 128 -6.29 -12.75 -15.35
N VAL A 129 -6.61 -12.16 -14.20
CA VAL A 129 -7.72 -12.57 -13.34
C VAL A 129 -8.80 -11.50 -13.37
N SER A 130 -10.06 -11.94 -13.48
CA SER A 130 -11.22 -11.08 -13.28
C SER A 130 -11.96 -11.53 -12.02
N GLY A 131 -12.72 -10.63 -11.42
CA GLY A 131 -13.56 -11.01 -10.28
C GLY A 131 -14.43 -9.90 -9.76
N ASP A 132 -15.35 -10.31 -8.89
CA ASP A 132 -16.33 -9.45 -8.27
C ASP A 132 -16.12 -9.43 -6.75
N GLY A 133 -16.12 -8.22 -6.18
CA GLY A 133 -16.00 -7.95 -4.76
C GLY A 133 -17.31 -7.40 -4.19
N LYS A 134 -17.64 -7.79 -2.97
CA LYS A 134 -18.70 -7.19 -2.16
C LYS A 134 -18.06 -6.62 -0.91
N LEU A 135 -18.19 -5.30 -0.73
CA LEU A 135 -17.72 -4.57 0.43
C LEU A 135 -18.92 -4.15 1.28
N LEU A 136 -18.94 -4.59 2.52
CA LEU A 136 -19.86 -4.15 3.55
C LEU A 136 -19.08 -3.31 4.56
N LEU A 137 -19.47 -2.03 4.68
CA LEU A 137 -18.94 -1.11 5.68
C LEU A 137 -20.02 -0.87 6.74
N CYS A 138 -19.86 -1.48 7.91
CA CYS A 138 -20.76 -1.29 9.05
C CYS A 138 -20.39 -0.02 9.80
N LYS A 139 -21.37 0.88 9.99
CA LYS A 139 -21.19 2.11 10.79
C LYS A 139 -21.04 1.81 12.28
N HIS A 140 -21.78 0.83 12.77
CA HIS A 140 -21.79 0.38 14.17
C HIS A 140 -21.29 -1.07 14.24
N PRO A 141 -19.97 -1.31 14.41
CA PRO A 141 -19.46 -2.65 14.55
C PRO A 141 -19.99 -3.28 15.84
N THR A 142 -20.45 -4.53 15.75
CA THR A 142 -20.89 -5.34 16.89
C THR A 142 -19.91 -6.49 17.08
N LYS A 143 -19.94 -7.21 18.22
CA LYS A 143 -19.09 -8.38 18.47
C LYS A 143 -19.12 -9.43 17.33
N TYR A 144 -20.22 -9.50 16.58
CA TYR A 144 -20.43 -10.44 15.47
C TYR A 144 -20.29 -9.81 14.07
N LEU A 145 -20.19 -8.47 13.97
CA LEU A 145 -20.11 -7.75 12.69
C LEU A 145 -18.86 -6.87 12.67
N ALA A 146 -17.91 -7.26 11.82
CA ALA A 146 -16.71 -6.48 11.57
C ALA A 146 -17.08 -5.13 10.93
N LYS A 147 -16.32 -4.08 11.28
CA LYS A 147 -16.50 -2.74 10.69
C LYS A 147 -16.39 -2.77 9.16
N ILE A 148 -15.48 -3.60 8.65
CA ILE A 148 -15.22 -3.78 7.23
C ILE A 148 -15.29 -5.28 6.96
N ASN A 149 -16.20 -5.70 6.10
CA ASN A 149 -16.27 -7.06 5.59
C ASN A 149 -16.16 -7.01 4.07
N TYR A 150 -15.16 -7.69 3.51
CA TYR A 150 -14.90 -7.72 2.07
C TYR A 150 -14.88 -9.17 1.59
N GLN A 151 -15.79 -9.50 0.69
CA GLN A 151 -15.87 -10.80 0.04
C GLN A 151 -15.46 -10.63 -1.41
N LEU A 152 -14.38 -11.28 -1.82
CA LEU A 152 -13.86 -11.23 -3.19
C LEU A 152 -14.03 -12.60 -3.86
N THR A 153 -14.66 -12.62 -5.03
CA THR A 153 -14.86 -13.81 -5.86
C THR A 153 -14.03 -13.61 -7.13
N LEU A 154 -12.91 -14.31 -7.22
CA LEU A 154 -12.01 -14.25 -8.37
C LEU A 154 -12.24 -15.45 -9.27
N SER A 155 -12.00 -15.28 -10.56
CA SER A 155 -11.77 -16.39 -11.47
C SER A 155 -10.47 -17.12 -11.09
N GLU A 156 -10.19 -18.24 -11.75
CA GLU A 156 -9.00 -19.07 -11.51
C GLU A 156 -7.73 -18.24 -11.29
N LEU A 157 -7.06 -18.50 -10.16
CA LEU A 157 -5.80 -17.87 -9.78
C LEU A 157 -4.65 -18.80 -10.13
N GLY A 158 -3.91 -18.46 -11.18
CA GLY A 158 -2.69 -19.14 -11.57
C GLY A 158 -1.47 -18.30 -11.23
N PHE A 159 -0.65 -18.79 -10.28
CA PHE A 159 0.65 -18.20 -9.97
C PHE A 159 1.77 -19.02 -10.60
N LEU A 160 2.63 -18.38 -11.38
CA LEU A 160 3.80 -19.01 -12.00
C LEU A 160 5.03 -18.17 -11.65
N ILE A 161 6.01 -18.77 -10.99
CA ILE A 161 7.25 -18.07 -10.62
C ILE A 161 8.41 -18.84 -11.23
N ASP A 162 9.18 -18.15 -12.08
CA ASP A 162 10.42 -18.67 -12.63
C ASP A 162 11.58 -18.55 -11.64
N ALA A 163 12.61 -19.39 -11.78
CA ALA A 163 13.80 -19.37 -10.93
C ALA A 163 14.52 -18.01 -10.99
N GLY A 164 14.54 -17.34 -12.16
CA GLY A 164 15.08 -15.99 -12.30
C GLY A 164 14.32 -14.97 -11.46
N GLN A 165 12.98 -14.98 -11.57
CA GLN A 165 12.10 -14.08 -10.83
C GLN A 165 12.24 -14.26 -9.32
N TYR A 166 12.38 -15.51 -8.87
CA TYR A 166 12.58 -15.81 -7.45
C TYR A 166 13.88 -15.18 -6.90
N ARG A 167 15.00 -15.38 -7.61
CA ARG A 167 16.30 -14.79 -7.23
C ARG A 167 16.25 -13.26 -7.18
N ASP A 168 15.64 -12.66 -8.19
CA ASP A 168 15.57 -11.20 -8.31
C ASP A 168 14.66 -10.60 -7.23
N THR A 169 13.55 -11.29 -6.91
CA THR A 169 12.67 -10.93 -5.79
C THR A 169 13.42 -10.94 -4.45
N LEU A 170 14.21 -11.99 -4.18
CA LEU A 170 15.03 -12.06 -2.97
C LEU A 170 16.07 -10.93 -2.90
N SER A 171 16.70 -10.62 -4.03
CA SER A 171 17.69 -9.54 -4.12
C SER A 171 17.05 -8.17 -3.86
N CYS A 172 15.87 -7.93 -4.44
CA CYS A 172 15.09 -6.73 -4.22
C CYS A 172 14.66 -6.59 -2.74
N LEU A 173 14.16 -7.67 -2.13
CA LEU A 173 13.78 -7.69 -0.72
C LEU A 173 14.98 -7.40 0.20
N TYR A 174 16.15 -7.96 -0.12
CA TYR A 174 17.38 -7.67 0.60
C TYR A 174 17.76 -6.19 0.50
N LEU A 175 17.67 -5.59 -0.69
CA LEU A 175 17.95 -4.17 -0.88
C LEU A 175 16.96 -3.29 -0.11
N PHE A 176 15.66 -3.60 -0.14
CA PHE A 176 14.66 -2.87 0.64
C PHE A 176 14.93 -2.93 2.15
N HIS A 177 15.28 -4.12 2.66
CA HIS A 177 15.65 -4.29 4.06
C HIS A 177 16.91 -3.49 4.41
N PHE A 178 17.92 -3.52 3.54
CA PHE A 178 19.14 -2.74 3.70
C PHE A 178 18.85 -1.22 3.70
N TYR A 179 18.07 -0.71 2.75
CA TYR A 179 17.71 0.69 2.69
C TYR A 179 16.93 1.16 3.89
N LYS A 180 15.97 0.36 4.38
CA LYS A 180 15.20 0.69 5.57
C LYS A 180 16.13 0.87 6.78
N LYS A 181 17.09 -0.04 6.97
CA LYS A 181 18.12 0.08 8.01
C LYS A 181 18.99 1.31 7.81
N CYS A 182 19.47 1.55 6.58
CA CYS A 182 20.26 2.74 6.28
C CYS A 182 19.48 4.03 6.53
N GLN A 183 18.19 4.09 6.27
CA GLN A 183 17.35 5.26 6.55
C GLN A 183 17.24 5.55 8.05
N GLU A 184 17.11 4.52 8.88
CA GLU A 184 17.13 4.66 10.35
C GLU A 184 18.47 5.20 10.84
N LEU A 185 19.57 4.71 10.25
CA LEU A 185 20.94 5.15 10.55
C LEU A 185 21.23 6.56 10.03
N LEU A 186 20.69 6.94 8.87
CA LEU A 186 20.81 8.28 8.29
C LEU A 186 20.24 9.36 9.22
N ARG A 187 19.18 9.06 9.97
CA ARG A 187 18.61 10.00 10.96
C ARG A 187 19.56 10.32 12.11
N SER A 188 20.41 9.36 12.48
CA SER A 188 21.41 9.51 13.54
C SER A 188 22.79 9.88 13.00
N HIS A 189 22.94 10.01 11.68
CA HIS A 189 24.20 10.32 11.04
C HIS A 189 24.66 11.72 11.46
N PRO A 190 25.91 11.89 11.93
CA PRO A 190 26.44 13.19 12.29
C PRO A 190 26.44 14.10 11.04
N GLY A 191 25.78 15.24 11.11
CA GLY A 191 25.76 16.22 10.02
C GLY A 191 27.15 16.75 9.73
N ASP A 192 27.36 17.22 8.49
CA ASP A 192 28.67 17.64 7.97
C ASP A 192 29.39 18.68 8.84
N THR A 193 28.65 19.49 9.58
CA THR A 193 29.18 20.54 10.48
C THR A 193 29.99 19.98 11.66
N SER A 194 29.64 18.80 12.19
CA SER A 194 30.35 18.13 13.29
C SER A 194 31.59 17.35 12.80
N ALA A 195 31.63 17.02 11.50
CA ALA A 195 32.70 16.25 10.87
C ALA A 195 33.95 17.09 10.51
N ILE A 196 33.85 18.43 10.57
CA ILE A 196 34.92 19.36 10.14
C ILE A 196 36.17 19.24 11.02
N LYS A 197 36.04 18.97 12.33
CA LYS A 197 37.20 18.87 13.24
C LYS A 197 37.88 17.51 13.23
N ASN A 198 37.12 16.41 13.12
CA ASN A 198 37.66 15.03 13.12
C ASN A 198 36.61 14.04 12.57
N LYS A 199 36.49 13.96 11.24
CA LYS A 199 35.53 13.09 10.54
C LYS A 199 35.57 11.63 11.00
N LEU A 200 36.77 11.07 11.17
CA LEU A 200 36.94 9.66 11.57
C LEU A 200 36.37 9.40 12.98
N ARG A 201 36.65 10.28 13.94
CA ARG A 201 36.16 10.12 15.32
C ARG A 201 34.63 10.22 15.38
N ALA A 202 34.04 11.15 14.63
CA ALA A 202 32.59 11.32 14.56
C ALA A 202 31.89 10.07 13.99
N LEU A 203 32.45 9.49 12.91
CA LEU A 203 31.94 8.25 12.32
C LEU A 203 32.07 7.04 13.25
N TRP A 204 33.19 6.93 13.98
CA TRP A 204 33.37 5.88 14.98
C TRP A 204 32.40 6.00 16.16
N SER A 205 32.22 7.21 16.71
CA SER A 205 31.22 7.43 17.77
C SER A 205 29.79 7.13 17.29
N PHE A 206 29.50 7.45 16.02
CA PHE A 206 28.22 7.13 15.41
C PHE A 206 28.00 5.62 15.30
N ALA A 207 28.98 4.86 14.81
CA ALA A 207 28.87 3.40 14.69
C ALA A 207 28.63 2.73 16.05
N ILE A 208 29.32 3.20 17.10
CA ILE A 208 29.12 2.72 18.47
C ILE A 208 27.72 3.06 18.96
N ALA A 209 27.29 4.32 18.84
CA ALA A 209 25.98 4.77 19.28
C ALA A 209 24.84 4.05 18.56
N ALA A 210 24.95 3.85 17.24
CA ALA A 210 23.98 3.13 16.44
C ALA A 210 23.83 1.67 16.89
N THR A 211 24.95 0.98 17.10
CA THR A 211 24.95 -0.42 17.57
C THR A 211 24.39 -0.54 18.98
N GLN A 212 24.79 0.35 19.89
CA GLN A 212 24.27 0.41 21.25
C GLN A 212 22.77 0.69 21.27
N HIS A 213 22.30 1.62 20.44
CA HIS A 213 20.89 1.95 20.31
C HIS A 213 20.07 0.76 19.82
N GLU A 214 20.54 0.01 18.82
CA GLU A 214 19.85 -1.21 18.37
C GLU A 214 19.73 -2.27 19.47
N VAL A 215 20.83 -2.55 20.18
CA VAL A 215 20.85 -3.54 21.26
C VAL A 215 19.95 -3.08 22.42
N HIS A 216 20.07 -1.82 22.82
CA HIS A 216 19.27 -1.25 23.89
C HIS A 216 17.78 -1.25 23.53
N GLN A 217 17.40 -0.87 22.30
CA GLN A 217 16.00 -0.92 21.88
C GLN A 217 15.45 -2.35 21.87
N ARG A 218 16.24 -3.34 21.45
CA ARG A 218 15.82 -4.74 21.50
C ARG A 218 15.64 -5.21 22.94
N ALA A 219 16.58 -4.91 23.84
CA ALA A 219 16.49 -5.27 25.25
C ALA A 219 15.33 -4.56 25.97
N TYR A 220 15.17 -3.26 25.73
CA TYR A 220 14.11 -2.43 26.32
C TYR A 220 12.72 -2.95 25.95
N LYS A 221 12.49 -3.37 24.70
CA LYS A 221 11.23 -3.98 24.27
C LYS A 221 10.83 -5.23 25.06
N TRP A 222 11.80 -5.92 25.66
CA TRP A 222 11.59 -7.10 26.50
C TRP A 222 11.60 -6.80 28.01
N THR A 223 11.72 -5.53 28.39
CA THR A 223 11.69 -5.11 29.80
C THR A 223 10.25 -4.96 30.28
N TRP A 224 9.99 -5.32 31.55
CA TRP A 224 8.66 -5.20 32.16
C TRP A 224 8.10 -3.76 32.11
N ASP A 225 8.97 -2.76 32.19
CA ASP A 225 8.59 -1.35 32.07
C ASP A 225 7.99 -1.02 30.70
N CYS A 226 8.57 -1.55 29.61
CA CYS A 226 8.03 -1.35 28.27
C CYS A 226 6.66 -2.03 28.11
N PHE A 227 6.48 -3.22 28.69
CA PHE A 227 5.17 -3.89 28.71
C PHE A 227 4.14 -3.13 29.54
N CYS A 228 4.53 -2.61 30.71
CA CYS A 228 3.67 -1.78 31.54
C CYS A 228 3.25 -0.50 30.80
N GLN A 229 4.20 0.19 30.17
CA GLN A 229 3.94 1.38 29.39
C GLN A 229 2.98 1.10 28.23
N GLN A 230 3.21 0.06 27.44
CA GLN A 230 2.30 -0.31 26.33
C GLN A 230 0.89 -0.62 26.82
N ARG A 231 0.76 -1.32 27.96
CA ARG A 231 -0.54 -1.59 28.59
C ARG A 231 -1.23 -0.28 28.99
N ASP A 232 -0.49 0.64 29.61
CA ASP A 232 -1.04 1.88 30.13
C ASP A 232 -1.37 2.86 28.99
N ASP A 233 -0.56 2.93 27.94
CA ASP A 233 -0.84 3.65 26.70
C ASP A 233 -2.09 3.10 26.01
N HIS A 234 -2.27 1.78 25.96
CA HIS A 234 -3.48 1.16 25.42
C HIS A 234 -4.73 1.51 26.25
N LYS A 235 -4.64 1.48 27.58
CA LYS A 235 -5.73 1.91 28.47
C LYS A 235 -6.05 3.39 28.28
N LEU A 236 -5.03 4.23 28.17
CA LEU A 236 -5.16 5.67 27.93
C LEU A 236 -5.81 5.93 26.56
N TYR A 237 -5.38 5.23 25.52
CA TYR A 237 -5.98 5.29 24.19
C TYR A 237 -7.47 4.92 24.23
N ILE A 238 -7.85 3.82 24.90
CA ILE A 238 -9.26 3.44 25.04
C ILE A 238 -10.06 4.54 25.73
N ARG A 239 -9.55 5.11 26.83
CA ARG A 239 -10.21 6.20 27.55
C ARG A 239 -10.37 7.43 26.65
N LEU A 240 -9.31 7.89 26.00
CA LEU A 240 -9.36 9.03 25.09
C LEU A 240 -10.28 8.78 23.90
N PHE A 241 -10.28 7.56 23.36
CA PHE A 241 -11.16 7.16 22.26
C PHE A 241 -12.64 7.19 22.70
N GLN A 242 -12.96 6.68 23.90
CA GLN A 242 -14.31 6.76 24.47
C GLN A 242 -14.75 8.23 24.65
N VAL A 243 -13.89 9.08 25.20
CA VAL A 243 -14.18 10.53 25.36
C VAL A 243 -14.35 11.21 24.00
N ALA A 244 -13.53 10.87 23.02
CA ALA A 244 -13.64 11.39 21.65
C ALA A 244 -14.95 10.95 20.96
N GLN A 245 -15.40 9.71 21.17
CA GLN A 245 -16.68 9.22 20.66
C GLN A 245 -17.88 9.88 21.37
N LEU A 246 -17.74 10.20 22.65
CA LEU A 246 -18.77 10.87 23.46
C LEU A 246 -18.77 12.41 23.30
N GLY A 247 -17.87 12.98 22.49
CA GLY A 247 -17.84 14.42 22.18
C GLY A 247 -17.39 15.32 23.34
N THR A 248 -16.82 14.78 24.42
CA THR A 248 -16.50 15.48 25.67
C THR A 248 -15.04 15.97 25.75
N LEU A 249 -14.37 16.18 24.61
CA LEU A 249 -12.97 16.66 24.58
C LEU A 249 -12.79 18.15 24.87
N ALA A 250 -13.86 18.90 25.13
CA ALA A 250 -13.76 20.24 25.70
C ALA A 250 -14.17 20.13 27.17
N LEU A 251 -13.22 20.10 28.11
CA LEU A 251 -13.30 20.84 29.39
C LEU A 251 -12.12 20.59 30.36
N ASN A 252 -11.35 19.49 30.27
CA ASN A 252 -10.45 19.12 31.40
C ASN A 252 -8.93 19.01 31.10
N PHE A 253 -8.39 19.66 30.07
CA PHE A 253 -6.93 19.72 29.84
C PHE A 253 -6.37 21.15 29.96
N VAL A 254 -6.71 21.86 31.05
CA VAL A 254 -5.94 23.01 31.54
C VAL A 254 -5.89 22.89 33.07
N SER A 255 -4.89 22.17 33.59
CA SER A 255 -4.26 22.35 34.91
C SER A 255 -3.45 21.11 35.31
N ILE A 256 -2.27 20.97 34.73
CA ILE A 256 -1.04 20.55 35.44
C ILE A 256 0.10 21.36 34.85
#